data_AF-A0A9Q1GZA1-F1
#
_entry.id   AF-A0A9Q1GZA1-F1
#
_cell.length_a   1.000
_cell.length_b   1.000
_cell.length_c   1.000
_cell.angle_alpha   90.00
_cell.angle_beta   90.00
_cell.angle_gamma   90.00
#
_symmetry.space_group_name_H-M   'P 1'
#
loop_
_entity.id
_entity.type
_entity.pdbx_description
1 polymer ?
#
loop_
_entity_poly.entity_id
_entity_poly.type
_entity_poly.pdbx_seq_one_letter_code
_entity_poly.pdbx_strand_id
1 'polypeptide(L)'
;MAEEAILGYLEKNEEVSDSGNFAAEFGINHDEIVNVVKSLNGYGLVVAQDIKKERWVLTDEGKLYAVAGSPERQLFLSIPPEGISLDELQKKVDPSVFKIGFAQAMKNRWVERGKLVTRKVQHVDDKVKELLLRIQAGEIVGQEDIDALKRRKLIVPQTWKGYSVRKGPSYAPKRKKAATDLTRENLQRGDWKDLELKEYNFNAKGLPPEGGHLHPLLKVKLPALNNLF
;
A
#
# COMPACT_ATOMS: atom_id res chain seq x y z
N MET A 1 12.88 -20.77 -6.87
CA MET A 1 11.41 -20.73 -7.02
C MET A 1 10.92 -19.47 -7.71
N ALA A 2 10.64 -18.35 -7.04
CA ALA A 2 10.08 -17.16 -7.71
C ALA A 2 11.02 -16.53 -8.76
N GLU A 3 12.32 -16.47 -8.46
CA GLU A 3 13.34 -15.99 -9.40
C GLU A 3 13.46 -16.86 -10.64
N GLU A 4 13.58 -18.18 -10.45
CA GLU A 4 13.64 -19.16 -11.54
C GLU A 4 12.34 -19.19 -12.35
N ALA A 5 11.19 -18.94 -11.72
CA ALA A 5 9.92 -18.84 -12.43
C ALA A 5 9.90 -17.62 -13.36
N ILE A 6 10.32 -16.45 -12.88
CA ILE A 6 10.36 -15.22 -13.68
C ILE A 6 11.39 -15.34 -14.82
N LEU A 7 12.62 -15.76 -14.51
CA LEU A 7 13.66 -15.92 -15.53
C LEU A 7 13.29 -17.05 -16.50
N GLY A 8 12.83 -18.21 -16.02
CA GLY A 8 12.39 -19.31 -16.88
C GLY A 8 11.18 -18.94 -17.76
N TYR A 9 10.26 -18.11 -17.26
CA TYR A 9 9.15 -17.60 -18.07
C TYR A 9 9.63 -16.63 -19.14
N LEU A 10 10.54 -15.71 -18.79
CA LEU A 10 11.18 -14.79 -19.74
C LEU A 10 12.06 -15.54 -20.75
N GLU A 11 12.55 -16.75 -20.46
CA GLU A 11 13.28 -17.52 -21.46
C GLU A 11 12.39 -17.83 -22.68
N LYS A 12 11.13 -18.20 -22.43
CA LYS A 12 10.15 -18.59 -23.45
C LYS A 12 9.29 -17.44 -23.96
N ASN A 13 9.10 -16.40 -23.14
CA ASN A 13 8.25 -15.25 -23.43
C ASN A 13 9.06 -13.95 -23.42
N GLU A 14 8.67 -12.97 -24.22
CA GLU A 14 9.42 -11.71 -24.29
C GLU A 14 9.21 -10.80 -23.07
N GLU A 15 8.02 -10.87 -22.46
CA GLU A 15 7.60 -9.98 -21.37
C GLU A 15 6.64 -10.68 -20.41
N VAL A 16 6.73 -10.33 -19.12
CA VAL A 16 5.68 -10.55 -18.12
C VAL A 16 4.91 -9.24 -18.00
N SER A 17 3.71 -9.18 -18.57
CA SER A 17 2.92 -7.94 -18.63
C SER A 17 2.41 -7.48 -17.27
N ASP A 18 2.14 -8.40 -16.35
CA ASP A 18 1.60 -8.08 -15.03
C ASP A 18 2.08 -9.08 -13.98
N SER A 19 2.91 -8.60 -13.04
CA SER A 19 3.42 -9.40 -11.92
C SER A 19 2.33 -10.03 -11.04
N GLY A 20 1.15 -9.42 -10.94
CA GLY A 20 0.02 -9.93 -10.16
C GLY A 20 -0.70 -11.10 -10.84
N ASN A 21 -0.90 -11.01 -12.15
CA ASN A 21 -1.44 -12.14 -12.93
C ASN A 21 -0.46 -13.31 -12.92
N PHE A 22 0.83 -13.02 -13.07
CA PHE A 22 1.90 -14.01 -12.97
C PHE A 22 1.93 -14.67 -11.58
N ALA A 23 1.80 -13.88 -10.51
CA ALA A 23 1.70 -14.39 -9.14
C ALA A 23 0.53 -15.38 -8.97
N ALA A 24 -0.64 -15.05 -9.52
CA ALA A 24 -1.82 -15.90 -9.47
C ALA A 24 -1.67 -17.20 -10.28
N GLU A 25 -1.07 -17.14 -11.47
CA GLU A 25 -0.84 -18.29 -12.35
C GLU A 25 0.14 -19.30 -11.74
N PHE A 26 1.22 -18.81 -11.13
CA PHE A 26 2.25 -19.65 -10.52
C PHE A 26 1.98 -19.99 -9.05
N GLY A 27 0.91 -19.46 -8.46
CA GLY A 27 0.55 -19.66 -7.05
C GLY A 27 1.59 -19.10 -6.07
N ILE A 28 2.31 -18.04 -6.47
CA ILE A 28 3.36 -17.40 -5.67
C ILE A 28 2.81 -16.12 -5.05
N ASN A 29 3.26 -15.77 -3.85
CA ASN A 29 2.87 -14.50 -3.25
C ASN A 29 3.38 -13.32 -4.10
N HIS A 30 2.49 -12.36 -4.39
CA HIS A 30 2.82 -11.14 -5.14
C HIS A 30 3.99 -10.36 -4.52
N ASP A 31 4.06 -10.29 -3.18
CA ASP A 31 5.13 -9.56 -2.48
C ASP A 31 6.50 -10.19 -2.73
N GLU A 32 6.57 -11.51 -2.83
CA GLU A 32 7.80 -12.23 -3.15
C GLU A 32 8.25 -11.94 -4.58
N ILE A 33 7.33 -11.97 -5.55
CA ILE A 33 7.60 -11.62 -6.94
C ILE A 33 8.08 -10.17 -7.05
N VAL A 34 7.42 -9.23 -6.38
CA VAL A 34 7.82 -7.81 -6.35
C VAL A 34 9.25 -7.64 -5.83
N ASN A 35 9.61 -8.34 -4.75
CA ASN A 35 10.95 -8.28 -4.17
C ASN A 35 12.01 -8.87 -5.11
N VAL A 36 11.70 -10.00 -5.76
CA VAL A 36 12.58 -10.63 -6.75
C VAL A 36 12.76 -9.75 -7.97
N VAL A 37 11.68 -9.18 -8.53
CA VAL A 37 11.75 -8.26 -9.68
C VAL A 37 12.63 -7.05 -9.37
N LYS A 38 12.48 -6.45 -8.19
CA LYS A 38 13.36 -5.35 -7.75
C LYS A 38 14.83 -5.77 -7.65
N SER A 39 15.08 -6.97 -7.11
CA SER A 39 16.43 -7.52 -7.04
C SER A 39 17.00 -7.71 -8.44
N LEU A 40 16.32 -8.45 -9.31
CA LEU A 40 16.74 -8.71 -10.69
C LEU A 40 16.97 -7.42 -11.50
N ASN A 41 16.11 -6.42 -11.31
CA ASN A 41 16.27 -5.11 -11.93
C ASN A 41 17.51 -4.38 -11.43
N GLY A 42 17.82 -4.48 -10.12
CA GLY A 42 19.06 -3.94 -9.55
C GLY A 42 20.33 -4.60 -10.09
N TYR A 43 20.25 -5.86 -10.56
CA TYR A 43 21.35 -6.55 -11.24
C TYR A 43 21.33 -6.38 -12.77
N GLY A 44 20.40 -5.61 -13.33
CA GLY A 44 20.28 -5.41 -14.78
C GLY A 44 19.89 -6.67 -15.58
N LEU A 45 19.48 -7.73 -14.90
CA LEU A 45 19.02 -8.98 -15.51
C LEU A 45 17.66 -8.81 -16.19
N VAL A 46 16.81 -7.98 -15.60
CA VAL A 46 15.49 -7.62 -16.12
C VAL A 46 15.32 -6.12 -16.09
N VAL A 47 14.43 -5.60 -16.94
CA VAL A 47 13.96 -4.22 -16.89
C VAL A 47 12.54 -4.25 -16.34
N ALA A 48 12.35 -3.65 -15.18
CA ALA A 48 11.05 -3.56 -14.52
C ALA A 48 10.41 -2.18 -14.77
N GLN A 49 9.16 -2.16 -15.22
CA GLN A 49 8.35 -0.96 -15.38
C GLN A 49 7.23 -0.93 -14.35
N ASP A 50 7.10 0.16 -13.59
CA ASP A 50 6.06 0.28 -12.56
C ASP A 50 4.66 0.32 -13.18
N ILE A 51 3.78 -0.55 -12.69
CA ILE A 51 2.35 -0.53 -12.98
C ILE A 51 1.64 -0.10 -11.70
N LYS A 52 0.88 1.00 -11.80
CA LYS A 52 0.03 1.49 -10.69
C LYS A 52 -1.42 1.31 -11.09
N LYS A 53 -2.15 0.51 -10.32
CA LYS A 53 -3.61 0.38 -10.44
C LYS A 53 -4.22 0.94 -9.16
N GLU A 54 -5.07 1.95 -9.30
CA GLU A 54 -5.84 2.49 -8.18
C GLU A 54 -7.24 1.90 -8.23
N ARG A 55 -7.70 1.34 -7.11
CA ARG A 55 -9.07 0.87 -6.96
C ARG A 55 -9.65 1.43 -5.66
N TRP A 56 -10.95 1.70 -5.67
CA TRP A 56 -11.65 2.13 -4.47
C TRP A 56 -12.07 0.92 -3.64
N VAL A 57 -11.78 0.94 -2.35
CA VAL A 57 -12.18 -0.11 -1.42
C VAL A 57 -12.97 0.51 -0.28
N LEU A 58 -13.99 -0.21 0.20
CA LEU A 58 -14.83 0.22 1.31
C LEU A 58 -14.00 0.19 2.61
N THR A 59 -14.16 1.23 3.42
CA THR A 59 -13.68 1.23 4.82
C THR A 59 -14.54 0.30 5.67
N ASP A 60 -14.11 0.01 6.90
CA ASP A 60 -14.90 -0.83 7.78
C ASP A 60 -16.28 -0.22 8.09
N GLU A 61 -16.36 1.11 8.19
CA GLU A 61 -17.64 1.85 8.24
C GLU A 61 -18.46 1.68 6.95
N GLY A 62 -17.81 1.79 5.77
CA GLY A 62 -18.47 1.57 4.49
C GLY A 62 -19.05 0.17 4.35
N LYS A 63 -18.33 -0.86 4.83
CA LYS A 63 -18.83 -2.26 4.84
C LYS A 63 -20.02 -2.42 5.77
N LEU A 64 -20.00 -1.80 6.95
CA LEU A 64 -21.13 -1.82 7.87
C LEU A 64 -22.38 -1.19 7.23
N TYR A 65 -22.23 -0.05 6.55
CA TYR A 65 -23.35 0.60 5.86
C TYR A 65 -23.81 -0.15 4.60
N ALA A 66 -22.93 -0.88 3.92
CA ALA A 66 -23.32 -1.76 2.83
C ALA A 66 -24.26 -2.89 3.32
N VAL A 67 -24.05 -3.40 4.54
CA VAL A 67 -24.90 -4.45 5.14
C VAL A 67 -26.15 -3.83 5.79
N ALA A 68 -25.95 -2.99 6.80
CA ALA A 68 -26.98 -2.46 7.67
C ALA A 68 -27.76 -1.27 7.06
N GLY A 69 -27.35 -0.75 5.90
CA GLY A 69 -27.91 0.45 5.28
C GLY A 69 -27.21 1.73 5.71
N SER A 70 -27.45 2.81 4.96
CA SER A 70 -26.84 4.11 5.27
C SER A 70 -27.33 4.66 6.61
N PRO A 71 -26.50 5.45 7.31
CA PRO A 71 -26.85 6.00 8.62
C PRO A 71 -28.11 6.89 8.56
N GLU A 72 -28.36 7.53 7.42
CA GLU A 72 -29.55 8.34 7.18
C GLU A 72 -30.81 7.47 7.06
N ARG A 73 -30.71 6.32 6.39
CA ARG A 73 -31.81 5.36 6.23
C ARG A 73 -32.11 4.68 7.56
N GLN A 74 -31.09 4.31 8.33
CA GLN A 74 -31.25 3.74 9.67
C GLN A 74 -31.94 4.72 10.62
N LEU A 75 -31.53 5.99 10.60
CA LEU A 75 -32.18 7.05 11.37
C LEU A 75 -33.63 7.24 10.92
N PHE A 76 -33.87 7.31 9.60
CA PHE A 76 -35.21 7.47 9.05
C PHE A 76 -36.13 6.33 9.52
N LEU A 77 -35.70 5.06 9.41
CA LEU A 77 -36.46 3.89 9.85
C LEU A 77 -36.77 3.90 11.35
N SER A 78 -35.92 4.50 12.16
CA SER A 78 -36.09 4.60 13.62
C SER A 78 -37.11 5.66 14.08
N ILE A 79 -37.48 6.61 13.21
CA ILE A 79 -38.43 7.69 13.53
C ILE A 79 -39.87 7.23 13.23
N PRO A 80 -40.79 7.06 14.18
CA PRO A 80 -42.19 6.76 13.88
C PRO A 80 -42.88 7.91 13.12
N PRO A 81 -43.99 7.65 12.40
CA PRO A 81 -44.74 8.70 11.69
C PRO A 81 -45.28 9.80 12.61
N GLU A 82 -45.51 9.46 13.89
CA GLU A 82 -45.98 10.37 14.95
C GLU A 82 -44.86 11.32 15.46
N GLY A 83 -43.61 11.08 15.04
CA GLY A 83 -42.43 11.81 15.49
C GLY A 83 -41.87 11.30 16.82
N ILE A 84 -40.62 11.64 17.10
CA ILE A 84 -39.90 11.19 18.30
C ILE A 84 -39.08 12.34 18.89
N SER A 85 -38.87 12.31 20.21
CA SER A 85 -37.98 13.26 20.89
C SER A 85 -36.51 12.98 20.53
N LEU A 86 -35.65 14.01 20.61
CA LEU A 86 -34.22 13.87 20.31
C LEU A 86 -33.53 12.90 21.29
N ASP A 87 -33.88 12.94 22.57
CA ASP A 87 -33.34 12.07 23.61
C ASP A 87 -33.69 10.60 23.38
N GLU A 88 -34.92 10.29 22.96
CA GLU A 88 -35.32 8.91 22.67
C GLU A 88 -34.70 8.40 21.36
N LEU A 89 -34.52 9.27 20.37
CA LEU A 89 -33.88 8.92 19.12
C LEU A 89 -32.39 8.62 19.32
N GLN A 90 -31.72 9.37 20.20
CA GLN A 90 -30.32 9.14 20.58
C GLN A 90 -30.12 7.87 21.43
N LYS A 91 -31.17 7.39 22.12
CA LYS A 91 -31.14 6.10 22.84
C LYS A 91 -31.35 4.89 21.91
N LYS A 92 -32.09 5.06 20.81
CA LYS A 92 -32.42 3.98 19.86
C LYS A 92 -31.35 3.75 18.80
N VAL A 93 -30.57 4.77 18.48
CA VAL A 93 -29.55 4.73 17.41
C VAL A 93 -28.19 5.02 18.02
N ASP A 94 -27.15 4.31 17.57
CA ASP A 94 -25.79 4.57 18.02
C ASP A 94 -25.41 6.05 17.87
N PRO A 95 -24.79 6.68 18.88
CA PRO A 95 -24.48 8.12 18.86
C PRO A 95 -23.67 8.57 17.63
N SER A 96 -22.80 7.69 17.12
CA SER A 96 -21.98 7.93 15.92
C SER A 96 -22.84 7.99 14.65
N VAL A 97 -23.78 7.04 14.50
CA VAL A 97 -24.73 6.96 13.39
C VAL A 97 -25.74 8.10 13.47
N PHE A 98 -26.21 8.44 14.67
CA PHE A 98 -27.18 9.50 14.92
C PHE A 98 -26.66 10.86 14.44
N LYS A 99 -25.45 11.26 14.83
CA LYS A 99 -24.90 12.58 14.44
C LYS A 99 -24.71 12.71 12.93
N ILE A 100 -24.18 11.65 12.30
CA ILE A 100 -23.90 11.63 10.85
C ILE A 100 -25.19 11.53 10.05
N GLY A 101 -26.06 10.58 10.41
CA GLY A 101 -27.36 10.35 9.79
C GLY A 101 -28.29 11.56 9.93
N PHE A 102 -28.30 12.23 11.07
CA PHE A 102 -29.18 13.39 11.30
C PHE A 102 -28.76 14.60 10.47
N ALA A 103 -27.46 14.92 10.44
CA ALA A 103 -26.93 16.02 9.62
C ALA A 103 -27.27 15.84 8.15
N GLN A 104 -27.16 14.60 7.66
CA GLN A 104 -27.32 14.30 6.25
C GLN A 104 -28.79 14.08 5.86
N ALA A 105 -29.63 13.52 6.75
CA ALA A 105 -31.08 13.48 6.57
C ALA A 105 -31.71 14.88 6.56
N MET A 106 -31.19 15.80 7.39
CA MET A 106 -31.57 17.22 7.34
C MET A 106 -31.17 17.88 6.02
N LYS A 107 -29.93 17.64 5.54
CA LYS A 107 -29.45 18.14 4.25
C LYS A 107 -30.29 17.63 3.07
N ASN A 108 -30.69 16.36 3.12
CA ASN A 108 -31.55 15.71 2.13
C ASN A 108 -33.05 16.02 2.31
N ARG A 109 -33.43 16.83 3.32
CA ARG A 109 -34.81 17.20 3.68
C ARG A 109 -35.72 16.00 3.96
N TRP A 110 -35.17 14.90 4.46
CA TRP A 110 -35.93 13.69 4.82
C TRP A 110 -36.63 13.83 6.17
N VAL A 111 -36.02 14.59 7.07
CA VAL A 111 -36.52 14.84 8.43
C VAL A 111 -36.61 16.34 8.70
N GLU A 112 -37.55 16.72 9.56
CA GLU A 112 -37.76 18.11 9.97
C GLU A 112 -37.65 18.23 11.49
N ARG A 113 -36.95 19.27 11.95
CA ARG A 113 -36.73 19.52 13.37
C ARG A 113 -37.71 20.57 13.89
N GLY A 114 -38.73 20.12 14.63
CA GLY A 114 -39.60 20.95 15.45
C GLY A 114 -39.36 20.72 16.95
N LYS A 115 -40.43 20.71 17.76
CA LYS A 115 -40.40 20.17 19.13
C LYS A 115 -40.16 18.66 19.17
N LEU A 116 -40.58 17.97 18.11
CA LEU A 116 -40.35 16.55 17.84
C LEU A 116 -39.75 16.42 16.44
N VAL A 117 -38.92 15.39 16.22
CA VAL A 117 -38.36 15.08 14.90
C VAL A 117 -39.41 14.27 14.13
N THR A 118 -39.84 14.77 12.98
CA THR A 118 -40.86 14.13 12.14
C THR A 118 -40.31 13.78 10.76
N ARG A 119 -40.89 12.74 10.15
CA ARG A 119 -40.56 12.34 8.76
C ARG A 119 -41.30 13.24 7.78
N LYS A 120 -40.57 13.82 6.82
CA LYS A 120 -41.15 14.64 5.74
C LYS A 120 -41.54 13.83 4.52
N VAL A 121 -40.88 12.69 4.31
CA VAL A 121 -41.08 11.79 3.17
C VAL A 121 -41.52 10.43 3.68
N GLN A 122 -42.37 9.71 2.93
CA GLN A 122 -42.86 8.37 3.32
C GLN A 122 -41.91 7.25 2.88
N HIS A 123 -41.26 7.38 1.72
CA HIS A 123 -40.29 6.42 1.20
C HIS A 123 -38.96 7.12 0.87
N VAL A 124 -37.85 6.42 1.10
CA VAL A 124 -36.50 6.95 0.87
C VAL A 124 -35.69 5.84 0.21
N ASP A 125 -35.02 6.13 -0.89
CA ASP A 125 -34.12 5.17 -1.53
C ASP A 125 -32.70 5.30 -0.96
N ASP A 126 -32.09 4.17 -0.59
CA ASP A 126 -30.76 4.14 -0.01
C ASP A 126 -29.67 4.17 -1.08
N LYS A 127 -29.57 5.30 -1.77
CA LYS A 127 -28.58 5.52 -2.84
C LYS A 127 -27.14 5.27 -2.38
N VAL A 128 -26.83 5.58 -1.12
CA VAL A 128 -25.49 5.39 -0.56
C VAL A 128 -25.16 3.91 -0.45
N LYS A 129 -26.09 3.08 0.04
CA LYS A 129 -25.91 1.62 0.06
C LYS A 129 -25.73 1.05 -1.34
N GLU A 130 -26.55 1.47 -2.30
CA GLU A 130 -26.43 1.01 -3.69
C GLU A 130 -25.06 1.36 -4.28
N LEU A 131 -24.59 2.59 -4.09
CA LEU A 131 -23.27 3.02 -4.56
C LEU A 131 -22.14 2.22 -3.89
N LEU A 132 -22.24 1.95 -2.59
CA LEU A 132 -21.26 1.12 -1.87
C LEU A 132 -21.24 -0.32 -2.40
N LEU A 133 -22.40 -0.91 -2.70
CA LEU A 133 -22.49 -2.25 -3.30
C LEU A 133 -21.92 -2.28 -4.72
N ARG A 134 -22.15 -1.25 -5.54
CA ARG A 134 -21.55 -1.12 -6.87
C ARG A 134 -20.03 -1.02 -6.82
N ILE A 135 -19.49 -0.23 -5.88
CA ILE A 135 -18.04 -0.14 -5.65
C ILE A 135 -17.49 -1.50 -5.19
N GLN A 136 -18.21 -2.22 -4.33
CA GLN A 136 -17.82 -3.56 -3.90
C GLN A 136 -17.81 -4.57 -5.05
N ALA A 137 -18.75 -4.44 -6.00
CA ALA A 137 -18.82 -5.24 -7.21
C ALA A 137 -17.76 -4.86 -8.26
N GLY A 138 -17.04 -3.75 -8.06
CA GLY A 138 -16.03 -3.25 -9.00
C GLY A 138 -16.62 -2.51 -10.21
N GLU A 139 -17.87 -2.05 -10.12
CA GLU A 139 -18.50 -1.27 -11.18
C GLU A 139 -17.98 0.18 -11.20
N ILE A 140 -18.04 0.78 -12.39
CA ILE A 140 -17.62 2.17 -12.60
C ILE A 140 -18.72 3.09 -12.03
N VAL A 141 -18.36 3.87 -11.02
CA VAL A 141 -19.23 4.85 -10.38
C VAL A 141 -18.82 6.26 -10.83
N GLY A 142 -19.78 7.19 -10.89
CA GLY A 142 -19.51 8.58 -11.27
C GLY A 142 -18.52 9.26 -10.33
N GLN A 143 -17.68 10.14 -10.86
CA GLN A 143 -16.65 10.84 -10.09
C GLN A 143 -17.25 11.67 -8.93
N GLU A 144 -18.42 12.29 -9.13
CA GLU A 144 -19.12 13.06 -8.10
C GLU A 144 -19.52 12.21 -6.89
N ASP A 145 -19.99 10.98 -7.13
CA ASP A 145 -20.38 10.03 -6.09
C ASP A 145 -19.15 9.53 -5.32
N ILE A 146 -18.04 9.26 -6.03
CA ILE A 146 -16.75 8.89 -5.41
C ILE A 146 -16.27 10.03 -4.49
N ASP A 147 -16.31 11.28 -4.96
CA ASP A 147 -15.91 12.44 -4.15
C ASP A 147 -16.80 12.64 -2.92
N ALA A 148 -18.12 12.40 -3.07
CA ALA A 148 -19.05 12.44 -1.95
C ALA A 148 -18.76 11.34 -0.90
N LEU A 149 -18.50 10.10 -1.34
CA LEU A 149 -18.16 8.98 -0.46
C LEU A 149 -16.79 9.15 0.20
N LYS A 150 -15.82 9.72 -0.51
CA LYS A 150 -14.48 10.05 -0.01
C LYS A 150 -14.53 11.13 1.07
N ARG A 151 -15.32 12.21 0.88
CA ARG A 151 -15.54 13.24 1.92
C ARG A 151 -16.14 12.65 3.20
N ARG A 152 -16.96 11.61 3.06
CA ARG A 152 -17.58 10.88 4.17
C ARG A 152 -16.71 9.77 4.75
N LYS A 153 -15.49 9.54 4.23
CA LYS A 153 -14.56 8.47 4.65
C LYS A 153 -15.13 7.04 4.54
N LEU A 154 -16.08 6.82 3.63
CA LEU A 154 -16.70 5.50 3.41
C LEU A 154 -15.87 4.61 2.47
N ILE A 155 -15.01 5.23 1.68
CA ILE A 155 -14.10 4.58 0.74
C ILE A 155 -12.69 5.12 0.90
N VAL A 156 -11.71 4.28 0.63
CA VAL A 156 -10.28 4.63 0.63
C VAL A 156 -9.67 4.18 -0.70
N PRO A 157 -8.79 4.99 -1.30
CA PRO A 157 -8.06 4.55 -2.48
C PRO A 157 -7.05 3.48 -2.07
N GLN A 158 -7.20 2.29 -2.63
CA GLN A 158 -6.20 1.23 -2.54
C GLN A 158 -5.35 1.27 -3.80
N THR A 159 -4.10 1.68 -3.64
CA THR A 159 -3.12 1.61 -4.74
C THR A 159 -2.47 0.24 -4.72
N TRP A 160 -2.70 -0.51 -5.79
CA TRP A 160 -1.98 -1.72 -6.08
C TRP A 160 -0.79 -1.40 -6.98
N LYS A 161 0.40 -1.86 -6.56
CA LYS A 161 1.64 -1.69 -7.31
C LYS A 161 2.08 -3.04 -7.84
N GLY A 162 2.24 -3.11 -9.15
CA GLY A 162 2.82 -4.24 -9.86
C GLY A 162 3.96 -3.78 -10.75
N TYR A 163 4.53 -4.74 -11.47
CA TYR A 163 5.60 -4.51 -12.42
C TYR A 163 5.32 -5.23 -13.74
N SER A 164 5.57 -4.55 -14.86
CA SER A 164 5.85 -5.22 -16.13
C SER A 164 7.34 -5.56 -16.16
N VAL A 165 7.69 -6.75 -16.61
CA VAL A 165 9.08 -7.22 -16.59
C VAL A 165 9.50 -7.66 -17.98
N ARG A 166 10.57 -7.06 -18.49
CA ARG A 166 11.20 -7.42 -19.77
C ARG A 166 12.61 -7.92 -19.56
N LYS A 167 13.17 -8.61 -20.55
CA LYS A 167 14.58 -8.98 -20.57
C LYS A 167 15.45 -7.72 -20.46
N GLY A 168 16.39 -7.74 -19.53
CA GLY A 168 17.38 -6.69 -19.37
C GLY A 168 18.60 -6.90 -20.25
N PRO A 169 19.50 -5.90 -20.31
CA PRO A 169 20.72 -5.98 -21.11
C PRO A 169 21.65 -7.11 -20.67
N SER A 170 21.64 -7.47 -19.39
CA SER A 170 22.46 -8.56 -18.84
C SER A 170 21.64 -9.83 -18.57
N TYR A 171 20.53 -10.04 -19.27
CA TYR A 171 19.63 -11.16 -19.01
C TYR A 171 20.35 -12.52 -19.01
N ALA A 172 20.11 -13.32 -17.98
CA ALA A 172 20.61 -14.68 -17.85
C ALA A 172 19.49 -15.60 -17.31
N PRO A 173 19.33 -16.82 -17.85
CA PRO A 173 18.27 -17.75 -17.42
C PRO A 173 18.47 -18.24 -15.98
N LYS A 174 19.73 -18.26 -15.51
CA LYS A 174 20.06 -18.40 -14.10
C LYS A 174 21.00 -17.29 -13.71
N ARG A 175 20.65 -16.59 -12.64
CA ARG A 175 21.53 -15.59 -12.03
C ARG A 175 22.79 -16.27 -11.51
N LYS A 176 23.94 -15.90 -12.06
CA LYS A 176 25.22 -16.21 -11.44
C LYS A 176 25.36 -15.32 -10.21
N LYS A 177 25.58 -15.93 -9.05
CA LYS A 177 25.92 -15.18 -7.84
C LYS A 177 27.38 -14.76 -7.97
N ALA A 178 27.60 -13.47 -8.27
CA ALA A 178 28.93 -12.92 -8.26
C ALA A 178 29.55 -13.13 -6.87
N ALA A 179 30.81 -13.58 -6.83
CA ALA A 179 31.50 -13.77 -5.56
C ALA A 179 31.77 -12.39 -4.94
N THR A 180 31.52 -12.26 -3.64
CA THR A 180 31.74 -11.00 -2.91
C THR A 180 33.23 -10.73 -2.72
N ASP A 181 33.98 -11.80 -2.44
CA ASP A 181 35.40 -11.73 -2.13
C ASP A 181 36.16 -12.84 -2.86
N LEU A 182 37.42 -12.55 -3.15
CA LEU A 182 38.37 -13.52 -3.67
C LEU A 182 38.88 -14.37 -2.50
N THR A 183 38.44 -15.64 -2.42
CA THR A 183 38.91 -16.55 -1.36
C THR A 183 40.22 -17.24 -1.74
N ARG A 184 40.92 -17.77 -0.74
CA ARG A 184 42.18 -18.52 -0.93
C ARG A 184 41.96 -19.76 -1.79
N GLU A 185 40.82 -20.42 -1.64
CA GLU A 185 40.45 -21.61 -2.40
C GLU A 185 40.26 -21.28 -3.89
N ASN A 186 39.65 -20.13 -4.20
CA ASN A 186 39.48 -19.65 -5.58
C ASN A 186 40.84 -19.39 -6.25
N LEU A 187 41.80 -18.84 -5.50
CA LEU A 187 43.18 -18.62 -5.95
C LEU A 187 43.93 -19.95 -6.19
N GLN A 188 43.77 -20.92 -5.29
CA GLN A 188 44.44 -22.22 -5.39
C GLN A 188 43.91 -23.09 -6.53
N ARG A 189 42.61 -23.04 -6.80
CA ARG A 189 41.98 -23.80 -7.89
C ARG A 189 42.12 -23.15 -9.27
N GLY A 190 42.40 -21.84 -9.31
CA GLY A 190 42.49 -21.09 -10.56
C GLY A 190 41.14 -20.58 -11.08
N ASP A 191 40.04 -20.93 -10.43
CA ASP A 191 38.66 -20.54 -10.78
C ASP A 191 38.42 -19.02 -10.70
N TRP A 192 39.33 -18.27 -10.06
CA TRP A 192 39.26 -16.82 -9.93
C TRP A 192 39.25 -16.05 -11.25
N LYS A 193 39.72 -16.66 -12.34
CA LYS A 193 39.76 -16.04 -13.67
C LYS A 193 38.39 -15.95 -14.33
N ASP A 194 37.52 -16.91 -14.05
CA ASP A 194 36.18 -17.02 -14.62
C ASP A 194 35.08 -16.58 -13.64
N LEU A 195 35.47 -16.20 -12.41
CA LEU A 195 34.59 -15.71 -11.37
C LEU A 195 34.23 -14.24 -11.62
N GLU A 196 32.94 -13.98 -11.86
CA GLU A 196 32.39 -12.63 -11.81
C GLU A 196 32.38 -12.15 -10.36
N LEU A 197 33.17 -11.11 -10.06
CA LEU A 197 33.21 -10.47 -8.74
C LEU A 197 32.21 -9.31 -8.70
N LYS A 198 31.56 -9.14 -7.55
CA LYS A 198 30.68 -7.99 -7.34
C LYS A 198 31.51 -6.72 -7.34
N GLU A 199 31.09 -5.70 -8.09
CA GLU A 199 31.76 -4.40 -8.08
C GLU A 199 31.78 -3.80 -6.66
N TYR A 200 32.96 -3.31 -6.27
CA TYR A 200 33.15 -2.69 -4.98
C TYR A 200 32.49 -1.30 -4.94
N ASN A 201 31.66 -1.05 -3.94
CA ASN A 201 31.01 0.25 -3.78
C ASN A 201 31.98 1.26 -3.16
N PHE A 202 32.73 1.99 -4.00
CA PHE A 202 33.67 3.04 -3.58
C PHE A 202 33.00 4.22 -2.84
N ASN A 203 31.68 4.38 -2.93
CA ASN A 203 30.95 5.43 -2.21
C ASN A 203 30.62 5.06 -0.76
N ALA A 204 30.76 3.78 -0.39
CA ALA A 204 30.51 3.35 0.99
C ALA A 204 31.72 3.68 1.87
N LYS A 205 31.46 4.18 3.09
CA LYS A 205 32.52 4.28 4.10
C LYS A 205 32.94 2.87 4.49
N GLY A 206 34.24 2.59 4.41
CA GLY A 206 34.82 1.35 4.89
C GLY A 206 34.68 1.19 6.41
N LEU A 207 34.97 -0.01 6.90
CA LEU A 207 35.06 -0.26 8.34
C LEU A 207 36.21 0.59 8.91
N PRO A 208 35.98 1.40 9.96
CA PRO A 208 37.06 2.11 10.61
C PRO A 208 38.03 1.08 11.21
N PRO A 209 39.35 1.25 11.03
CA PRO A 209 40.31 0.35 11.64
C PRO A 209 40.19 0.45 13.17
N GLU A 210 40.27 -0.69 13.85
CA GLU A 210 40.39 -0.70 15.30
C GLU A 210 41.75 -0.10 15.68
N GLY A 211 41.73 1.09 16.26
CA GLY A 211 42.92 1.79 16.72
C GLY A 211 42.68 2.37 18.11
N GLY A 212 43.74 2.46 18.92
CA GLY A 212 43.67 3.13 20.22
C GLY A 212 43.26 4.60 20.06
N HIS A 213 42.54 5.13 21.04
CA HIS A 213 42.12 6.53 21.05
C HIS A 213 42.77 7.27 22.23
N LEU A 214 43.51 8.33 21.94
CA LEU A 214 43.96 9.25 22.97
C LEU A 214 42.76 10.06 23.47
N HIS A 215 42.68 10.21 24.80
CA HIS A 215 41.64 11.03 25.43
C HIS A 215 41.67 12.46 24.87
N PRO A 216 40.51 13.03 24.46
CA PRO A 216 40.46 14.35 23.82
C PRO A 216 41.19 15.46 24.60
N LEU A 217 41.07 15.47 25.92
CA LEU A 217 41.76 16.44 26.79
C LEU A 217 43.29 16.34 26.69
N LEU A 218 43.85 15.14 26.58
CA LEU A 218 45.30 14.95 26.46
C LEU A 218 45.80 15.38 25.07
N LYS A 219 44.99 15.20 24.02
CA LYS A 219 45.30 15.71 22.67
C LYS A 219 45.39 17.24 22.62
N VAL A 220 44.60 17.95 23.42
CA VAL A 220 44.62 19.43 23.48
C VAL A 220 45.73 19.96 24.39
N LYS A 221 46.05 19.26 25.48
CA LYS A 221 47.12 19.68 26.41
C LYS A 221 48.52 19.63 25.80
N LEU A 222 48.84 18.60 25.02
CA LEU A 222 50.15 18.42 24.38
C LEU A 222 50.60 19.63 23.52
N PRO A 223 49.82 20.11 22.54
CA PRO A 223 50.20 21.27 21.75
C PRO A 223 50.17 22.59 22.54
N ALA A 224 49.30 22.72 23.56
CA ALA A 224 49.29 23.90 24.43
C ALA A 224 50.57 24.02 25.27
N LEU A 225 51.11 22.91 25.76
CA LEU A 225 52.38 22.88 26.48
C LEU A 225 53.59 23.16 25.57
N ASN A 226 53.57 22.68 24.32
CA ASN A 226 54.65 22.93 23.36
C ASN A 226 54.68 24.37 22.81
N ASN A 227 53.58 25.11 22.89
CA ASN A 227 53.52 26.53 22.50
C ASN A 227 53.86 27.50 23.66
N LEU A 228 54.11 26.98 24.86
CA LEU A 228 54.43 27.75 26.06
C LEU A 228 55.93 27.79 26.39
N PHE A 229 56.77 27.15 25.56
CA PHE A 229 58.23 27.19 25.59
C PHE A 229 58.77 27.50 24.19
#